data_AF-A0A929ZZW2-F1
#
_entry.id   AF-A0A929ZZW2-F1
#
_cell.length_a   1.000
_cell.length_b   1.000
_cell.length_c   1.000
_cell.angle_alpha   90.00
_cell.angle_beta   90.00
_cell.angle_gamma   90.00
#
_symmetry.space_group_name_H-M   'P 1'
#
loop_
_entity.id
_entity.type
_entity.pdbx_description
1 polymer ?
#
loop_
_entity_poly.entity_id
_entity_poly.type
_entity_poly.pdbx_seq_one_letter_code
_entity_poly.pdbx_strand_id
1 'polypeptide(L)'
;MDDEKLKILSFTAPKNFKSGRLIMGRFRWIDLLILIAGSTFSFLGEIVYVGFLNQTNYLIIFLLIFPAAISFLLTASANVYHNNLLFLKMAIDFVTSNRVYLWEGIYRDEK
;
A
#
# COMPACT_ATOMS: atom_id res chain seq x y z
N MET A 1 40.79 -22.58 -0.87
CA MET A 1 39.44 -22.36 -1.41
C MET A 1 39.06 -20.99 -0.94
N ASP A 2 39.24 -20.02 -1.84
CA ASP A 2 39.63 -18.67 -1.47
C ASP A 2 38.47 -17.87 -0.87
N ASP A 3 38.70 -17.30 0.32
CA ASP A 3 37.79 -16.39 1.02
C ASP A 3 37.32 -15.22 0.14
N GLU A 4 38.09 -14.91 -0.91
CA GLU A 4 37.78 -13.91 -1.92
C GLU A 4 36.56 -14.28 -2.79
N LYS A 5 36.35 -15.57 -3.11
CA LYS A 5 35.17 -16.04 -3.85
C LYS A 5 33.89 -16.02 -3.01
N LEU A 6 34.01 -16.23 -1.69
CA LEU A 6 32.87 -16.10 -0.75
C LEU A 6 32.40 -14.65 -0.63
N LYS A 7 33.31 -13.68 -0.78
CA LYS A 7 32.99 -12.24 -0.77
C LYS A 7 32.15 -11.79 -1.98
N ILE A 8 32.32 -12.44 -3.13
CA ILE A 8 31.54 -12.18 -4.36
C ILE A 8 30.11 -12.73 -4.22
N LEU A 9 29.91 -13.78 -3.42
CA LEU A 9 28.60 -14.37 -3.13
C LEU A 9 27.84 -13.65 -2.00
N SER A 10 28.52 -12.84 -1.18
CA SER A 10 27.82 -11.98 -0.23
C SER A 10 27.24 -10.76 -0.96
N PHE A 11 26.08 -10.96 -1.57
CA PHE A 11 25.19 -9.88 -2.01
C PHE A 11 24.60 -9.20 -0.75
N THR A 12 25.46 -8.61 0.09
CA THR A 12 25.02 -7.82 1.24
C THR A 12 24.41 -6.54 0.68
N ALA A 13 23.09 -6.56 0.51
CA ALA A 13 22.34 -5.38 0.16
C ALA A 13 22.74 -4.26 1.16
N PRO A 14 23.08 -3.06 0.68
CA PRO A 14 23.53 -1.98 1.55
C PRO A 14 22.45 -1.72 2.62
N LYS A 15 22.87 -1.32 3.83
CA LYS A 15 21.98 -1.06 4.97
C LYS A 15 20.80 -0.11 4.62
N ASN A 16 21.00 0.75 3.62
CA ASN A 16 20.02 1.72 3.12
C ASN A 16 19.14 1.22 1.95
N PHE A 17 19.21 -0.05 1.57
CA PHE A 17 18.44 -0.59 0.44
C PHE A 17 16.92 -0.47 0.64
N LYS A 18 16.43 -0.47 1.89
CA LYS A 18 15.00 -0.38 2.23
C LYS A 18 14.55 0.97 2.82
N SER A 19 15.48 1.88 3.16
CA SER A 19 15.16 3.05 3.99
C SER A 19 14.55 4.24 3.26
N GLY A 20 14.63 4.30 1.92
CA GLY A 20 14.20 5.48 1.15
C GLY A 20 12.77 5.45 0.58
N ARG A 21 12.03 4.34 0.68
CA ARG A 21 10.78 4.16 -0.09
C ARG A 21 9.52 4.66 0.64
N LEU A 22 9.57 4.83 1.96
CA LEU A 22 8.42 5.16 2.80
C LEU A 22 8.60 6.51 3.50
N ILE A 23 7.58 7.35 3.42
CA ILE A 23 7.46 8.62 4.12
C ILE A 23 7.10 8.33 5.57
N MET A 24 7.84 8.93 6.50
CA MET A 24 7.71 8.69 7.95
C MET A 24 7.81 7.21 8.34
N GLY A 25 8.45 6.38 7.50
CA GLY A 25 8.52 4.93 7.72
C GLY A 25 7.17 4.19 7.62
N ARG A 26 6.10 4.86 7.15
CA ARG A 26 4.73 4.31 7.14
C ARG A 26 4.03 4.43 5.80
N PHE A 27 3.98 5.62 5.21
CA PHE A 27 3.17 5.89 4.02
C PHE A 27 4.00 5.93 2.75
N ARG A 28 3.50 5.36 1.66
CA ARG A 28 4.01 5.63 0.32
C ARG A 28 3.40 6.93 -0.19
N TRP A 29 4.05 7.56 -1.17
CA TRP A 29 3.51 8.74 -1.86
C TRP A 29 2.08 8.56 -2.37
N ILE A 30 1.77 7.38 -2.93
CA ILE A 30 0.43 7.06 -3.44
C ILE A 30 -0.61 6.98 -2.31
N ASP A 31 -0.22 6.51 -1.13
CA ASP A 31 -1.12 6.38 0.01
C ASP A 31 -1.55 7.76 0.51
N LEU A 32 -0.59 8.70 0.60
CA LEU A 32 -0.88 10.08 0.96
C LEU A 32 -1.79 10.76 -0.06
N LEU A 33 -1.56 10.52 -1.36
CA LEU A 33 -2.40 11.09 -2.41
C LEU A 33 -3.84 10.60 -2.29
N ILE A 34 -4.05 9.30 -2.08
CA ILE A 34 -5.38 8.71 -1.90
C ILE A 34 -6.07 9.27 -0.65
N LEU A 35 -5.34 9.38 0.47
CA LEU A 35 -5.87 9.93 1.71
C LEU A 35 -6.29 11.39 1.56
N ILE A 36 -5.42 12.22 0.96
CA ILE A 36 -5.69 13.64 0.71
C ILE A 36 -6.86 13.81 -0.27
N ALA A 37 -6.88 13.04 -1.36
CA ALA A 37 -7.94 13.13 -2.36
C ALA A 37 -9.30 12.74 -1.77
N GLY A 38 -9.38 11.62 -1.05
CA GLY A 38 -10.62 11.17 -0.40
C GLY A 38 -11.09 12.15 0.68
N SER A 39 -10.18 12.67 1.50
CA SER A 39 -10.51 13.64 2.55
C SER A 39 -10.99 14.97 1.96
N THR A 40 -10.30 15.47 0.94
CA THR A 40 -10.68 16.71 0.24
C THR A 40 -12.03 16.58 -0.44
N PHE A 41 -12.30 15.44 -1.09
CA PHE A 41 -13.58 15.19 -1.73
C PHE A 41 -14.74 15.17 -0.73
N SER A 42 -14.59 14.45 0.38
CA SER A 42 -15.60 14.43 1.45
C SER A 42 -15.85 15.83 2.02
N PHE A 43 -14.77 16.56 2.35
CA PHE A 43 -14.88 17.88 2.95
C PHE A 43 -15.52 18.92 2.01
N LEU A 44 -15.09 18.95 0.74
CA LEU A 44 -15.71 19.83 -0.26
C LEU A 44 -17.17 19.45 -0.52
N GLY A 45 -17.48 18.15 -0.56
CA GLY A 45 -18.84 17.66 -0.72
C GLY A 45 -19.76 18.16 0.39
N GLU A 46 -19.31 18.12 1.64
CA GLU A 46 -20.07 18.66 2.79
C GLU A 46 -20.24 20.18 2.72
N ILE A 47 -19.18 20.93 2.37
CA ILE A 47 -19.27 22.39 2.21
C ILE A 47 -20.32 22.76 1.16
N VAL A 48 -20.30 22.08 0.01
CA VAL A 48 -21.28 22.31 -1.06
C VAL A 48 -22.69 21.94 -0.60
N TYR A 49 -22.85 20.79 0.04
CA TYR A 49 -24.17 20.28 0.44
C TYR A 49 -24.81 21.08 1.58
N VAL A 50 -24.08 21.30 2.67
CA VAL A 50 -24.59 21.99 3.85
C VAL A 50 -24.52 23.50 3.68
N GLY A 51 -23.43 24.02 3.11
CA GLY A 51 -23.19 25.46 3.01
C GLY A 51 -23.86 26.12 1.81
N PHE A 52 -23.68 25.58 0.60
CA PHE A 52 -24.22 26.21 -0.61
C PHE A 52 -25.65 25.80 -0.91
N LEU A 53 -25.98 24.52 -0.77
CA LEU A 53 -27.33 24.00 -1.05
C LEU A 53 -28.28 24.15 0.14
N ASN A 54 -27.77 24.51 1.33
CA ASN A 54 -28.51 24.64 2.59
C ASN A 54 -29.38 23.40 2.90
N GLN A 55 -28.88 22.22 2.55
CA GLN A 55 -29.56 20.96 2.82
C GLN A 55 -28.96 20.27 4.05
N THR A 56 -29.79 19.58 4.81
CA THR A 56 -29.40 18.98 6.11
C THR A 56 -29.87 17.55 6.27
N ASN A 57 -29.99 16.80 5.16
CA ASN A 57 -30.30 15.38 5.27
C ASN A 57 -29.10 14.62 5.83
N TYR A 58 -29.25 14.10 7.04
CA TYR A 58 -28.20 13.37 7.75
C TYR A 58 -27.70 12.15 6.96
N LEU A 59 -28.55 11.44 6.21
CA LEU A 59 -28.13 10.29 5.41
C LEU A 59 -27.13 10.70 4.32
N ILE A 60 -27.35 11.85 3.69
CA ILE A 60 -26.47 12.35 2.63
C ILE A 60 -25.14 12.82 3.22
N ILE A 61 -25.16 13.47 4.37
CA ILE A 61 -23.95 13.87 5.09
C ILE A 61 -23.12 12.64 5.46
N PHE A 62 -23.75 11.60 6.03
CA PHE A 62 -23.06 10.33 6.30
C PHE A 62 -22.46 9.71 5.05
N LEU A 63 -23.19 9.71 3.92
CA LEU A 63 -22.69 9.22 2.63
C LEU A 63 -21.47 10.01 2.13
N LEU A 64 -21.44 11.32 2.33
CA LEU A 64 -20.33 12.19 1.93
C LEU A 64 -19.05 11.97 2.75
N ILE A 65 -19.15 11.40 3.96
CA ILE A 65 -17.98 11.05 4.79
C ILE A 65 -17.31 9.75 4.31
N PHE A 66 -18.04 8.85 3.63
CA PHE A 66 -17.51 7.54 3.22
C PHE A 66 -16.20 7.59 2.42
N PRO A 67 -16.03 8.48 1.42
CA PRO A 67 -14.78 8.57 0.67
C PRO A 67 -13.55 8.81 1.57
N ALA A 68 -13.65 9.67 2.58
CA ALA A 68 -12.59 9.88 3.57
C ALA A 68 -12.40 8.66 4.49
N ALA A 69 -13.48 8.02 4.95
CA ALA A 69 -13.40 6.83 5.79
C ALA A 69 -12.75 5.65 5.04
N ILE A 70 -13.13 5.44 3.78
CA ILE A 70 -12.59 4.39 2.92
C ILE A 70 -11.11 4.67 2.62
N SER A 71 -10.74 5.90 2.25
CA SER A 71 -9.33 6.24 1.98
C SER A 71 -8.46 6.06 3.23
N PHE A 72 -8.97 6.39 4.42
CA PHE A 72 -8.29 6.12 5.68
C PHE A 72 -8.12 4.63 5.96
N LEU A 73 -9.19 3.83 5.82
CA LEU A 73 -9.13 2.38 6.01
C LEU A 73 -8.17 1.71 5.01
N LEU A 74 -8.16 2.15 3.77
CA LEU A 74 -7.28 1.63 2.71
C LEU A 74 -5.79 1.92 2.99
N THR A 75 -5.51 3.08 3.58
CA THR A 75 -4.15 3.52 3.92
C THR A 75 -3.72 3.13 5.35
N ALA A 76 -4.63 2.56 6.14
CA ALA A 76 -4.32 2.03 7.47
C ALA A 76 -3.30 0.88 7.39
N SER A 77 -2.48 0.77 8.43
CA SER A 77 -1.47 -0.28 8.54
C SER A 77 -2.14 -1.65 8.72
N ALA A 78 -1.71 -2.63 7.94
CA ALA A 78 -2.08 -4.03 8.15
C ALA A 78 -0.93 -4.77 8.86
N ASN A 79 -1.21 -5.88 9.53
CA ASN A 79 -0.17 -6.60 10.29
C ASN A 79 0.94 -7.16 9.40
N VAL A 80 0.56 -7.88 8.34
CA VAL A 80 1.51 -8.55 7.43
C VAL A 80 1.90 -7.66 6.25
N TYR A 81 1.01 -6.76 5.83
CA TYR A 81 1.21 -5.85 4.70
C TYR A 81 1.38 -4.42 5.18
N HIS A 82 2.14 -3.60 4.44
CA HIS A 82 2.32 -2.18 4.80
C HIS A 82 0.99 -1.43 4.95
N ASN A 83 0.02 -1.71 4.09
CA ASN A 83 -1.34 -1.21 4.17
C ASN A 83 -2.32 -2.12 3.41
N ASN A 84 -3.61 -1.83 3.56
CA ASN A 84 -4.68 -2.58 2.90
C ASN A 84 -4.67 -2.40 1.37
N LEU A 85 -4.21 -1.26 0.85
CA LEU A 85 -4.03 -1.06 -0.60
C LEU A 85 -3.02 -2.03 -1.20
N LEU A 86 -1.88 -2.23 -0.55
CA LEU A 86 -0.86 -3.16 -0.99
C LEU A 86 -1.37 -4.59 -0.94
N PHE A 87 -2.11 -4.94 0.12
CA PHE A 87 -2.76 -6.25 0.22
C PHE A 87 -3.69 -6.49 -0.98
N LEU A 88 -4.60 -5.56 -1.25
CA LEU A 88 -5.54 -5.66 -2.38
C LEU A 88 -4.80 -5.74 -3.72
N LYS A 89 -3.77 -4.92 -3.91
CA LYS A 89 -2.95 -4.98 -5.11
C LYS A 89 -2.33 -6.36 -5.30
N MET A 90 -1.70 -6.91 -4.26
CA MET A 90 -1.09 -8.24 -4.32
C MET A 90 -2.11 -9.34 -4.57
N ALA A 91 -3.32 -9.23 -3.99
CA ALA A 91 -4.40 -10.17 -4.24
C ALA A 91 -4.86 -10.13 -5.71
N ILE A 92 -5.03 -8.94 -6.28
CA ILE A 92 -5.40 -8.75 -7.69
C ILE A 92 -4.29 -9.28 -8.60
N ASP A 93 -3.03 -8.90 -8.34
CA ASP A 93 -1.87 -9.36 -9.10
C ASP A 93 -1.78 -10.91 -9.07
N PHE A 94 -2.02 -11.53 -7.91
CA PHE A 94 -2.00 -12.99 -7.75
C PHE A 94 -3.09 -13.72 -8.54
N VAL A 95 -4.29 -13.14 -8.64
CA VAL A 95 -5.42 -13.72 -9.39
C VAL A 95 -5.24 -13.50 -10.89
N THR A 96 -4.66 -12.38 -11.30
CA THR A 96 -4.52 -12.00 -12.72
C THR A 96 -3.23 -12.48 -13.38
N SER A 97 -2.19 -12.79 -12.60
CA SER A 97 -0.91 -13.22 -13.15
C SER A 97 -0.93 -14.67 -13.63
N ASN A 98 -0.46 -14.89 -14.86
CA ASN A 98 -0.16 -16.22 -15.35
C ASN A 98 1.02 -16.81 -14.58
N ARG A 99 0.81 -17.98 -13.96
CA ARG A 99 1.83 -18.63 -13.13
C ARG A 99 2.73 -19.50 -13.99
N VAL A 100 3.79 -18.88 -14.51
CA VAL A 100 4.89 -19.63 -15.10
C VAL A 100 5.83 -20.00 -13.97
N TYR A 101 5.71 -21.22 -13.47
CA TYR A 101 6.65 -21.77 -12.51
C TYR A 101 7.91 -22.18 -13.26
N LEU A 102 9.00 -21.46 -13.04
CA LEU A 102 10.33 -21.87 -13.50
C LEU A 102 10.82 -22.95 -12.55
N TRP A 103 11.10 -24.14 -13.09
CA TRP A 103 11.72 -25.21 -12.31
C TRP A 103 13.20 -24.89 -12.12
N GLU A 104 13.61 -24.64 -10.87
CA GLU A 104 15.01 -24.30 -10.52
C GLU A 104 15.92 -25.53 -10.31
N GLY A 105 15.39 -26.74 -10.53
CA GLY A 105 16.13 -27.99 -10.35
C GLY A 105 15.80 -28.73 -9.06
N ILE A 106 16.55 -29.81 -8.78
CA ILE A 106 16.51 -30.54 -7.51
C ILE A 106 17.67 -30.03 -6.67
N TYR A 107 17.38 -29.37 -5.54
CA TYR A 107 18.40 -29.06 -4.54
C TYR A 107 18.75 -30.33 -3.79
N ARG A 108 20.03 -30.74 -3.86
CA ARG A 108 20.55 -31.82 -3.03
C ARG A 108 20.79 -31.24 -1.65
N ASP A 109 19.96 -31.64 -0.69
CA ASP A 109 20.15 -31.30 0.71
C ASP A 109 21.35 -32.11 1.22
N GLU A 110 22.53 -31.50 1.21
CA GLU A 110 23.74 -32.09 1.77
C GLU A 110 23.60 -32.03 3.30
N LYS A 111 23.18 -33.17 3.88
CA LYS A 111 23.19 -33.41 5.32
C LYS A 111 24.60 -33.37 5.91
#